data_AF-A0A5C7R9D2-F1
#
_entry.id   AF-A0A5C7R9D2-F1
#
_cell.length_a   1.000
_cell.length_b   1.000
_cell.length_c   1.000
_cell.angle_alpha   90.00
_cell.angle_beta   90.00
_cell.angle_gamma   90.00
#
_symmetry.space_group_name_H-M   'P 1'
#
loop_
_entity.id
_entity.type
_entity.pdbx_description
1 polymer ?
#
loop_
_entity_poly.entity_id
_entity_poly.type
_entity_poly.pdbx_seq_one_letter_code
_entity_poly.pdbx_strand_id
1 'polypeptide(L)'
;MGFADIIFLFYIIFGLLGLYLLWRWLLDYVTHIDVAPEKRGLITLVIVMLAGLIWLSYAFKLNHWRQTITPTNPSTSLANPDSILPEDMLNKPVENLTEEQQLARFEQENFPELYDNRTALYRDIKGLDAFFVKIKQYAPLVPKQLPLLNRIYQLRQDTHKRYSQRYLEVSQQLRNFWVHYKTGNSEVTLQKFQPVVVRLIKSIQQTRGDDLDNQGKQEQYIIEAMRTAEAMLKSNKLPTAQQGLTSYKLDNRQRIMDWLNTNGSSNVIESLTMLTNQRAHIFQQIQTVKNYMQRYPDLPLARTLQLWQNALQHNLYAEYRLLYAVEIPSTLQQLGITMPPKPSAHLDATIEVQIPNILKFVNDMVTQAEEAYAPSTPKVNGR
;
A
#
# COMPACT_ATOMS: atom_id res chain seq x y z
N MET A 1 7.97 -28.45 24.66
CA MET A 1 7.00 -27.35 24.53
C MET A 1 7.71 -26.06 24.88
N GLY A 2 7.80 -25.13 23.93
CA GLY A 2 8.33 -23.80 24.18
C GLY A 2 7.37 -22.97 25.04
N PHE A 3 7.89 -21.92 25.69
CA PHE A 3 7.09 -21.00 26.52
C PHE A 3 5.85 -20.45 25.77
N ALA A 4 5.98 -20.16 24.48
CA ALA A 4 4.88 -19.73 23.62
C ALA A 4 3.80 -20.81 23.39
N ASP A 5 4.16 -22.09 23.41
CA ASP A 5 3.20 -23.20 23.31
C ASP A 5 2.32 -23.26 24.57
N ILE A 6 2.93 -23.04 25.74
CA ILE A 6 2.26 -23.07 27.04
C ILE A 6 1.28 -21.90 27.15
N ILE A 7 1.70 -20.69 26.76
CA ILE A 7 0.83 -19.50 26.74
C ILE A 7 -0.37 -19.70 25.82
N PHE A 8 -0.15 -20.25 24.62
CA PHE A 8 -1.23 -20.51 23.68
C PHE A 8 -2.25 -21.50 24.25
N LEU A 9 -1.78 -22.56 24.89
CA LEU A 9 -2.65 -23.58 25.49
C LEU A 9 -3.49 -23.00 26.64
N PHE A 10 -2.89 -22.20 27.52
CA PHE A 10 -3.63 -21.48 28.56
C PHE A 10 -4.66 -20.51 27.98
N TYR A 11 -4.32 -19.76 26.91
CA TYR A 11 -5.24 -18.85 26.25
C TYR A 11 -6.48 -19.58 25.69
N ILE A 12 -6.31 -20.78 25.13
CA ILE A 12 -7.43 -21.58 24.64
C ILE A 12 -8.33 -22.05 25.81
N ILE A 13 -7.74 -22.56 26.87
CA ILE A 13 -8.48 -23.05 28.05
C ILE A 13 -9.25 -21.91 28.73
N PHE A 14 -8.59 -20.78 29.01
CA PHE A 14 -9.24 -19.63 29.65
C PHE A 14 -10.30 -18.99 28.76
N GLY A 15 -10.11 -19.03 27.43
CA GLY A 15 -11.11 -18.58 26.47
C GLY A 15 -12.41 -19.37 26.51
N LEU A 16 -12.31 -20.69 26.46
CA LEU A 16 -13.46 -21.59 26.56
C LEU A 16 -14.16 -21.46 27.91
N LEU A 17 -13.38 -21.37 29.00
CA LEU A 17 -13.93 -21.14 30.34
C LEU A 17 -14.62 -19.79 30.45
N GLY A 18 -14.05 -18.73 29.88
CA GLY A 18 -14.62 -17.38 29.86
C GLY A 18 -15.93 -17.31 29.08
N LEU A 19 -16.02 -17.95 27.92
CA LEU A 19 -17.27 -18.04 27.14
C LEU A 19 -18.36 -18.81 27.89
N TYR A 20 -17.99 -19.90 28.58
CA TYR A 20 -18.92 -20.66 29.41
C TYR A 20 -19.46 -19.84 30.60
N LEU A 21 -18.58 -19.12 31.30
CA LEU A 21 -18.97 -18.25 32.40
C LEU A 21 -19.82 -17.07 31.93
N LEU A 22 -19.47 -16.46 30.79
CA LEU A 22 -20.26 -15.40 30.13
C LEU A 22 -21.67 -15.90 29.78
N TRP A 23 -21.77 -17.09 29.18
CA TRP A 23 -23.05 -17.72 28.86
C TRP A 23 -23.90 -17.92 30.11
N ARG A 24 -23.32 -18.50 31.17
CA ARG A 24 -24.01 -18.75 32.44
C ARG A 24 -24.47 -17.45 33.12
N TRP A 25 -23.62 -16.43 33.13
CA TRP A 25 -23.95 -15.12 33.69
C TRP A 25 -25.04 -14.41 32.88
N LEU A 26 -24.99 -14.45 31.55
CA LEU A 26 -26.02 -13.85 30.69
C LEU A 26 -27.39 -14.53 30.85
N LEU A 27 -27.41 -15.86 31.02
CA LEU A 27 -28.67 -16.58 31.29
C LEU A 27 -29.36 -16.07 32.55
N ASP A 28 -28.60 -15.75 33.60
CA ASP A 28 -29.14 -15.20 34.84
C ASP A 28 -29.49 -13.71 34.70
N TYR A 29 -28.59 -12.92 34.13
CA TYR A 29 -28.76 -11.48 33.96
C TYR A 29 -29.96 -11.12 33.06
N VAL A 30 -30.17 -11.83 31.95
CA VAL A 30 -31.27 -11.56 31.01
C VAL A 30 -32.64 -11.89 31.63
N THR A 31 -32.71 -12.66 32.73
CA THR A 31 -33.98 -12.86 33.45
C THR A 31 -34.45 -11.62 34.21
N HIS A 32 -33.53 -10.71 34.53
CA HIS A 32 -33.80 -9.46 35.24
C HIS A 32 -34.16 -8.30 34.31
N ILE A 33 -34.14 -8.52 32.99
CA ILE A 33 -34.50 -7.51 31.98
C ILE A 33 -35.91 -7.82 31.46
N ASP A 34 -36.74 -6.79 31.30
CA ASP A 34 -38.13 -6.90 30.82
C ASP A 34 -38.19 -7.18 29.31
N VAL A 35 -37.79 -8.40 28.94
CA VAL A 35 -37.81 -8.91 27.56
C VAL A 35 -38.66 -10.18 27.52
N ALA A 36 -39.46 -10.34 26.46
CA ALA A 36 -40.27 -11.53 26.24
C ALA A 36 -39.44 -12.83 26.33
N PRO A 37 -39.92 -13.90 26.99
CA PRO A 37 -39.14 -15.11 27.29
C PRO A 37 -38.47 -15.74 26.05
N GLU A 38 -39.18 -15.72 24.92
CA GLU A 38 -38.75 -16.27 23.64
C GLU A 38 -37.52 -15.55 23.04
N LYS A 39 -37.32 -14.27 23.36
CA LYS A 39 -36.22 -13.45 22.82
C LYS A 39 -34.95 -13.49 23.69
N ARG A 40 -35.05 -13.97 24.93
CA ARG A 40 -33.94 -14.02 25.90
C ARG A 40 -32.82 -14.96 25.45
N GLY A 41 -33.20 -16.14 24.93
CA GLY A 41 -32.24 -17.11 24.39
C GLY A 41 -31.49 -16.58 23.17
N LEU A 42 -32.18 -15.83 22.30
CA LEU A 42 -31.59 -15.28 21.08
C LEU A 42 -30.57 -14.17 21.41
N ILE A 43 -30.87 -13.29 22.37
CA ILE A 43 -29.93 -12.25 22.82
C ILE A 43 -28.66 -12.87 23.42
N THR A 44 -28.82 -13.87 24.28
CA THR A 44 -27.69 -14.59 24.89
C THR A 44 -26.81 -15.25 23.82
N LEU A 45 -27.43 -15.90 22.83
CA LEU A 45 -26.73 -16.56 21.73
C LEU A 45 -25.94 -15.55 20.89
N VAL A 46 -26.54 -14.42 20.52
CA VAL A 46 -25.88 -13.38 19.72
C VAL A 46 -24.67 -12.80 20.44
N ILE A 47 -24.79 -12.48 21.73
CA ILE A 47 -23.69 -11.89 22.51
C ILE A 47 -22.53 -12.89 22.66
N VAL A 48 -22.82 -14.15 23.00
CA VAL A 48 -21.78 -15.17 23.16
C VAL A 48 -21.14 -15.53 21.82
N MET A 49 -21.90 -15.52 20.72
CA MET A 49 -21.35 -15.73 19.37
C MET A 49 -20.39 -14.59 18.97
N LEU A 50 -20.76 -13.33 19.22
CA LEU A 50 -19.88 -12.18 18.93
C LEU A 50 -18.61 -12.22 19.79
N ALA A 51 -18.74 -12.50 21.09
CA ALA A 51 -17.59 -12.66 21.97
C ALA A 51 -16.69 -13.83 21.53
N GLY A 52 -17.28 -14.93 21.07
CA GLY A 52 -16.57 -16.09 20.53
C GLY A 52 -15.79 -15.75 19.26
N LEU A 53 -16.38 -15.00 18.33
CA LEU A 53 -15.71 -14.57 17.10
C LEU A 53 -14.51 -13.65 17.40
N ILE A 54 -14.66 -12.72 18.35
CA ILE A 54 -13.55 -11.85 18.77
C ILE A 54 -12.43 -12.68 19.41
N TRP A 55 -12.77 -13.57 20.33
CA TRP A 55 -11.80 -14.44 21.00
C TRP A 55 -11.03 -15.31 20.00
N LEU A 56 -11.73 -15.88 19.01
CA LEU A 56 -11.17 -16.78 18.00
C LEU A 56 -10.30 -16.02 16.99
N SER A 57 -10.66 -14.77 16.66
CA SER A 57 -9.80 -13.86 15.89
C SER A 57 -8.46 -13.60 16.60
N TYR A 58 -8.49 -13.35 17.91
CA TYR A 58 -7.28 -13.20 18.71
C TYR A 58 -6.50 -14.51 18.86
N ALA A 59 -7.17 -15.67 18.93
CA ALA A 59 -6.52 -16.98 18.96
C ALA A 59 -5.67 -17.22 17.68
N PHE A 60 -6.21 -16.87 16.51
CA PHE A 60 -5.46 -16.96 15.24
C PHE A 60 -4.24 -16.04 15.23
N LYS A 61 -4.38 -14.81 15.72
CA LYS A 61 -3.26 -13.86 15.83
C LYS A 61 -2.17 -14.38 16.77
N LEU A 62 -2.55 -14.95 17.90
CA LEU A 62 -1.63 -15.53 18.88
C LEU A 62 -0.93 -16.79 18.35
N ASN A 63 -1.64 -17.62 17.56
CA ASN A 63 -1.05 -18.80 16.92
C ASN A 63 -0.01 -18.40 15.85
N HIS A 64 -0.27 -17.37 15.06
CA HIS A 64 0.73 -16.83 14.14
C HIS A 64 1.96 -16.26 14.88
N TRP A 65 1.76 -15.55 15.99
CA TRP A 65 2.84 -15.08 16.85
C TRP A 65 3.67 -16.22 17.44
N ARG A 66 3.03 -17.31 17.89
CA ARG A 66 3.70 -18.52 18.37
C ARG A 66 4.62 -19.12 17.30
N GLN A 67 4.14 -19.20 16.06
CA GLN A 67 4.93 -19.74 14.95
C GLN A 67 6.17 -18.87 14.66
N THR A 68 6.11 -17.56 14.91
CA THR A 68 7.25 -16.65 14.73
C THR A 68 8.28 -16.68 15.88
N ILE A 69 8.00 -17.33 17.02
CA ILE A 69 8.83 -17.25 18.25
C ILE A 69 9.36 -18.62 18.69
N THR A 70 9.17 -19.66 17.87
CA THR A 70 9.87 -20.92 18.11
C THR A 70 11.38 -20.65 18.03
N PRO A 71 12.15 -20.91 19.11
CA PRO A 71 13.55 -20.52 19.16
C PRO A 71 14.37 -21.40 18.21
N THR A 72 14.81 -20.82 17.10
CA THR A 72 16.03 -21.24 16.42
C THR A 72 17.19 -20.95 17.37
N ASN A 73 17.94 -21.98 17.76
CA ASN A 73 19.15 -21.82 18.56
C ASN A 73 20.10 -20.79 17.90
N PRO A 74 20.74 -19.90 18.68
CA PRO A 74 21.58 -18.86 18.12
C PRO A 74 22.98 -19.45 17.84
N SER A 75 23.30 -19.65 16.58
CA SER A 75 24.70 -19.67 16.15
C SER A 75 25.05 -18.24 15.73
N THR A 76 25.80 -17.58 16.59
CA THR A 76 26.49 -16.33 16.33
C THR A 76 27.55 -16.57 15.24
N SER A 77 27.28 -16.09 14.03
CA SER A 77 28.31 -15.55 13.15
C SER A 77 27.66 -14.51 12.25
N LEU A 78 28.18 -13.28 12.27
CA LEU A 78 27.89 -12.28 11.27
C LEU A 78 28.10 -12.89 9.87
N ALA A 79 27.02 -13.09 9.13
CA ALA A 79 27.05 -13.26 7.68
C ALA A 79 25.72 -12.76 7.13
N ASN A 80 25.80 -11.91 6.10
CA ASN A 80 24.68 -11.26 5.42
C ASN A 80 23.54 -12.23 5.06
N PRO A 81 22.26 -11.84 5.22
CA PRO A 81 21.12 -12.66 4.82
C PRO A 81 20.83 -12.67 3.30
N ASP A 82 21.70 -12.08 2.46
CA ASP A 82 21.48 -11.89 1.02
C ASP A 82 22.21 -12.89 0.10
N SER A 83 22.87 -13.91 0.62
CA SER A 83 23.54 -14.92 -0.21
C SER A 83 22.73 -16.20 -0.33
N ILE A 84 22.19 -16.44 -1.53
CA ILE A 84 21.40 -17.63 -1.88
C ILE A 84 22.31 -18.87 -1.98
N LEU A 85 23.60 -18.64 -2.14
CA LEU A 85 24.76 -19.46 -1.78
C LEU A 85 25.92 -18.44 -1.81
N PRO A 86 26.67 -18.20 -0.72
CA PRO A 86 27.83 -17.32 -0.79
C PRO A 86 28.74 -17.85 -1.89
N GLU A 87 29.21 -17.00 -2.80
CA GLU A 87 30.31 -17.33 -3.72
C GLU A 87 31.51 -17.94 -2.95
N ASP A 88 31.64 -17.63 -1.66
CA ASP A 88 32.59 -18.21 -0.70
C ASP A 88 32.37 -19.70 -0.33
N MET A 89 31.22 -20.32 -0.64
CA MET A 89 30.96 -21.74 -0.29
C MET A 89 31.43 -22.75 -1.34
N LEU A 90 31.76 -22.31 -2.57
CA LEU A 90 32.27 -23.19 -3.63
C LEU A 90 33.75 -23.58 -3.46
N ASN A 91 34.46 -22.97 -2.51
CA ASN A 91 35.84 -23.28 -2.19
C ASN A 91 35.99 -24.43 -1.17
N LYS A 92 34.89 -25.10 -0.77
CA LYS A 92 34.93 -26.25 0.14
C LYS A 92 34.99 -27.58 -0.62
N PRO A 93 35.73 -28.59 -0.10
CA PRO A 93 35.76 -29.93 -0.69
C PRO A 93 34.35 -30.56 -0.70
N VAL A 94 34.02 -31.26 -1.79
CA VAL A 94 32.68 -31.79 -2.11
C VAL A 94 32.11 -32.69 -1.01
N GLU A 95 32.97 -33.37 -0.26
CA GLU A 95 32.62 -34.31 0.82
C GLU A 95 31.90 -33.66 2.02
N ASN A 96 31.98 -32.33 2.17
CA ASN A 96 31.35 -31.59 3.26
C ASN A 96 30.07 -30.83 2.85
N LEU A 97 29.57 -31.06 1.63
CA LEU A 97 28.38 -30.38 1.09
C LEU A 97 27.10 -31.19 1.32
N THR A 98 25.98 -30.51 1.61
CA THR A 98 24.65 -31.13 1.64
C THR A 98 24.25 -31.61 0.24
N GLU A 99 23.30 -32.55 0.14
CA GLU A 99 22.80 -33.05 -1.17
C GLU A 99 22.31 -31.93 -2.09
N GLU A 100 21.64 -30.91 -1.55
CA GLU A 100 21.19 -29.75 -2.34
C GLU A 100 22.36 -28.90 -2.85
N GLN A 101 23.43 -28.77 -2.06
CA GLN A 101 24.65 -28.05 -2.45
C GLN A 101 25.44 -28.82 -3.50
N GLN A 102 25.52 -30.16 -3.39
CA GLN A 102 26.15 -31.00 -4.40
C GLN A 102 25.41 -30.89 -5.73
N LEU A 103 24.06 -30.92 -5.71
CA LEU A 103 23.24 -30.74 -6.91
C LEU A 103 23.45 -29.35 -7.53
N ALA A 104 23.46 -28.29 -6.72
CA ALA A 104 23.68 -26.92 -7.23
C ALA A 104 25.07 -26.77 -7.90
N ARG A 105 26.12 -27.34 -7.28
CA ARG A 105 27.47 -27.35 -7.85
C ARG A 105 27.52 -28.17 -9.15
N PHE A 106 26.90 -29.35 -9.15
CA PHE A 106 26.82 -30.18 -10.35
C PHE A 106 26.11 -29.45 -11.50
N GLU A 107 24.99 -28.80 -11.22
CA GLU A 107 24.23 -28.00 -12.19
C GLU A 107 25.10 -26.86 -12.76
N GLN A 108 25.84 -26.15 -11.91
CA GLN A 108 26.74 -25.09 -12.35
C GLN A 108 27.86 -25.61 -13.28
N GLU A 109 28.46 -26.75 -12.94
CA GLU A 109 29.57 -27.33 -13.70
C GLU A 109 29.12 -27.97 -15.02
N ASN A 110 27.95 -28.61 -15.04
CA ASN A 110 27.49 -29.43 -16.18
C ASN A 110 26.40 -28.75 -17.02
N PHE A 111 25.62 -27.84 -16.43
CA PHE A 111 24.51 -27.12 -17.06
C PHE A 111 24.54 -25.62 -16.73
N PRO A 112 25.63 -24.89 -17.02
CA PRO A 112 25.82 -23.52 -16.57
C PRO A 112 24.69 -22.57 -17.01
N GLU A 113 24.17 -22.73 -18.23
CA GLU A 113 23.05 -21.90 -18.70
C GLU A 113 21.75 -22.14 -17.91
N LEU A 114 21.46 -23.37 -17.50
CA LEU A 114 20.30 -23.68 -16.67
C LEU A 114 20.46 -23.08 -15.27
N TYR A 115 21.66 -23.22 -14.68
CA TYR A 115 22.01 -22.63 -13.40
C TYR A 115 21.81 -21.12 -13.41
N ASP A 116 22.33 -20.43 -14.43
CA ASP A 116 22.21 -18.98 -14.57
C ASP A 116 20.75 -18.53 -14.68
N ASN A 117 19.96 -19.20 -15.53
CA ASN A 117 18.55 -18.89 -15.71
C ASN A 117 17.73 -19.13 -14.44
N ARG A 118 17.98 -20.24 -13.74
CA ARG A 118 17.30 -20.57 -12.47
C ARG A 118 17.67 -19.59 -11.37
N THR A 119 18.94 -19.22 -11.27
CA THR A 119 19.43 -18.26 -10.27
C THR A 119 18.87 -16.86 -10.54
N ALA A 120 18.81 -16.44 -11.81
CA ALA A 120 18.15 -15.19 -12.19
C ALA A 120 16.66 -15.19 -11.81
N LEU A 121 15.93 -16.27 -12.12
CA LEU A 121 14.53 -16.42 -11.73
C LEU A 121 14.32 -16.31 -10.21
N TYR A 122 15.21 -16.92 -9.43
CA TYR A 122 15.16 -16.81 -7.97
C TYR A 122 15.42 -15.39 -7.49
N ARG A 123 16.42 -14.70 -8.06
CA ARG A 123 16.69 -13.28 -7.73
C ARG A 123 15.47 -12.41 -8.03
N ASP A 124 14.79 -12.66 -9.15
CA ASP A 124 13.56 -11.95 -9.50
C ASP A 124 12.44 -12.19 -8.46
N ILE A 125 12.27 -13.44 -7.98
CA ILE A 125 11.34 -13.77 -6.88
C ILE A 125 11.69 -12.97 -5.61
N LYS A 126 12.97 -12.92 -5.23
CA LYS A 126 13.41 -12.15 -4.05
C LYS A 126 13.19 -10.65 -4.18
N GLY A 127 13.38 -10.10 -5.37
CA GLY A 127 13.02 -8.71 -5.66
C GLY A 127 11.52 -8.45 -5.42
N LEU A 128 10.66 -9.39 -5.81
CA LEU A 128 9.21 -9.29 -5.59
C LEU A 128 8.84 -9.43 -4.11
N ASP A 129 9.45 -10.35 -3.36
CA ASP A 129 9.28 -10.48 -1.91
C ASP A 129 9.60 -9.16 -1.19
N ALA A 130 10.77 -8.59 -1.49
CA ALA A 130 11.20 -7.31 -0.92
C ALA A 130 10.23 -6.17 -1.26
N PHE A 131 9.73 -6.14 -2.50
CA PHE A 131 8.69 -5.20 -2.91
C PHE A 131 7.41 -5.36 -2.08
N PHE A 132 6.92 -6.58 -1.85
CA PHE A 132 5.68 -6.81 -1.09
C PHE A 132 5.79 -6.38 0.38
N VAL A 133 6.95 -6.57 0.99
CA VAL A 133 7.22 -6.04 2.34
C VAL A 133 7.13 -4.52 2.33
N LYS A 134 7.82 -3.88 1.37
CA LYS A 134 7.92 -2.43 1.26
C LYS A 134 6.57 -1.76 0.99
N ILE A 135 5.80 -2.27 0.02
CA ILE A 135 4.49 -1.70 -0.33
C ILE A 135 3.48 -1.87 0.80
N LYS A 136 3.51 -2.99 1.54
CA LYS A 136 2.61 -3.21 2.69
C LYS A 136 2.85 -2.21 3.82
N GLN A 137 4.10 -1.83 4.05
CA GLN A 137 4.47 -0.80 5.02
C GLN A 137 4.13 0.61 4.53
N TYR A 138 4.33 0.87 3.24
CA TYR A 138 4.20 2.22 2.69
C TYR A 138 2.77 2.60 2.29
N ALA A 139 1.96 1.68 1.77
CA ALA A 139 0.62 1.95 1.26
C ALA A 139 -0.32 2.66 2.26
N PRO A 140 -0.36 2.33 3.57
CA PRO A 140 -1.16 3.06 4.54
C PRO A 140 -0.79 4.55 4.68
N LEU A 141 0.46 4.89 4.34
CA LEU A 141 0.97 6.25 4.38
C LEU A 141 0.63 7.04 3.11
N VAL A 142 0.12 6.43 2.05
CA VAL A 142 -0.27 7.10 0.78
C VAL A 142 -1.69 6.74 0.39
N PRO A 143 -2.71 7.07 1.22
CA PRO A 143 -4.08 6.62 1.00
C PRO A 143 -4.64 7.07 -0.37
N LYS A 144 -4.14 8.19 -0.92
CA LYS A 144 -4.57 8.72 -2.21
C LYS A 144 -4.00 7.95 -3.40
N GLN A 145 -2.87 7.25 -3.23
CA GLN A 145 -2.25 6.42 -4.26
C GLN A 145 -2.67 4.95 -4.17
N LEU A 146 -3.51 4.56 -3.21
CA LEU A 146 -3.97 3.17 -3.08
C LEU A 146 -4.54 2.57 -4.37
N PRO A 147 -5.34 3.28 -5.21
CA PRO A 147 -5.82 2.74 -6.47
C PRO A 147 -4.68 2.32 -7.42
N LEU A 148 -3.65 3.16 -7.56
CA LEU A 148 -2.47 2.84 -8.36
C LEU A 148 -1.67 1.68 -7.73
N LEU A 149 -1.40 1.77 -6.44
CA LEU A 149 -0.61 0.77 -5.71
C LEU A 149 -1.24 -0.61 -5.74
N ASN A 150 -2.56 -0.72 -5.62
CA ASN A 150 -3.27 -1.99 -5.69
C ASN A 150 -3.13 -2.65 -7.07
N ARG A 151 -3.21 -1.87 -8.16
CA ARG A 151 -3.01 -2.40 -9.52
C ARG A 151 -1.59 -2.93 -9.72
N ILE A 152 -0.58 -2.17 -9.27
CA ILE A 152 0.83 -2.60 -9.32
C ILE A 152 1.05 -3.85 -8.45
N TYR A 153 0.47 -3.86 -7.24
CA TYR A 153 0.56 -5.00 -6.33
C TYR A 153 -0.01 -6.27 -6.94
N GLN A 154 -1.23 -6.22 -7.48
CA GLN A 154 -1.90 -7.36 -8.11
C GLN A 154 -1.08 -7.90 -9.28
N LEU A 155 -0.63 -7.02 -10.17
CA LEU A 155 0.19 -7.38 -11.32
C LEU A 155 1.47 -8.12 -10.90
N ARG A 156 2.20 -7.57 -9.92
CA ARG A 156 3.44 -8.17 -9.40
C ARG A 156 3.16 -9.46 -8.62
N GLN A 157 2.02 -9.58 -7.96
CA GLN A 157 1.61 -10.79 -7.26
C GLN A 157 1.39 -11.95 -8.26
N ASP A 158 0.80 -11.65 -9.41
CA ASP A 158 0.62 -12.65 -10.47
C ASP A 158 1.96 -13.05 -11.10
N THR A 159 2.88 -12.09 -11.34
CA THR A 159 4.27 -12.40 -11.72
C THR A 159 4.93 -13.33 -10.70
N HIS A 160 4.85 -12.98 -9.41
CA HIS A 160 5.48 -13.75 -8.33
C HIS A 160 4.98 -15.20 -8.29
N LYS A 161 3.66 -15.42 -8.43
CA LYS A 161 3.09 -16.77 -8.49
C LYS A 161 3.65 -17.57 -9.67
N ARG A 162 3.69 -16.98 -10.88
CA ARG A 162 4.23 -17.64 -12.07
C ARG A 162 5.70 -17.98 -11.91
N TYR A 163 6.50 -17.06 -11.37
CA TYR A 163 7.93 -17.29 -11.16
C TYR A 163 8.19 -18.37 -10.11
N SER A 164 7.48 -18.32 -8.99
CA SER A 164 7.57 -19.32 -7.93
C SER A 164 7.20 -20.72 -8.43
N GLN A 165 6.12 -20.82 -9.22
CA GLN A 165 5.71 -22.07 -9.83
C GLN A 165 6.78 -22.60 -10.80
N ARG A 166 7.29 -21.76 -11.70
CA ARG A 166 8.36 -22.14 -12.63
C ARG A 166 9.63 -22.59 -11.90
N TYR A 167 10.02 -21.88 -10.84
CA TYR A 167 11.19 -22.24 -10.03
C TYR A 167 11.01 -23.60 -9.34
N LEU A 168 9.81 -23.86 -8.80
CA LEU A 168 9.48 -25.14 -8.17
C LEU A 168 9.52 -26.29 -9.18
N GLU A 169 8.93 -26.11 -10.37
CA GLU A 169 8.94 -27.10 -11.46
C GLU A 169 10.38 -27.46 -11.88
N VAL A 170 11.24 -26.45 -12.12
CA VAL A 170 12.65 -26.67 -12.47
C VAL A 170 13.39 -27.40 -11.35
N SER A 171 13.19 -26.97 -10.09
CA SER A 171 13.84 -27.59 -8.92
C SER A 171 13.42 -29.05 -8.73
N GLN A 172 12.15 -29.39 -9.01
CA GLN A 172 11.66 -30.77 -8.96
C GLN A 172 12.31 -31.64 -10.04
N GLN A 173 12.44 -31.14 -11.27
CA GLN A 173 13.09 -31.87 -12.36
C GLN A 173 14.58 -32.11 -12.08
N LEU A 174 15.28 -31.13 -11.52
CA LEU A 174 16.69 -31.26 -11.11
C LEU A 174 16.87 -32.28 -9.97
N ARG A 175 16.00 -32.25 -8.96
CA ARG A 175 16.04 -33.27 -7.89
C ARG A 175 15.73 -34.67 -8.40
N ASN A 176 14.76 -34.80 -9.31
CA ASN A 176 14.43 -36.08 -9.94
C ASN A 176 15.63 -36.63 -10.72
N PHE A 177 16.25 -35.78 -11.56
CA PHE A 177 17.51 -36.10 -12.23
C PHE A 177 18.59 -36.54 -11.23
N TRP A 178 18.80 -35.78 -10.16
CA TRP A 178 19.86 -36.05 -9.18
C TRP A 178 19.72 -37.41 -8.52
N VAL A 179 18.50 -37.77 -8.13
CA VAL A 179 18.21 -39.10 -7.55
C VAL A 179 18.60 -40.19 -8.54
N HIS A 180 18.12 -40.12 -9.79
CA HIS A 180 18.46 -41.13 -10.79
C HIS A 180 19.94 -41.15 -11.19
N TYR A 181 20.60 -40.00 -11.17
CA TYR A 181 22.02 -39.88 -11.45
C TYR A 181 22.87 -40.57 -10.36
N LYS A 182 22.49 -40.41 -9.09
CA LYS A 182 23.21 -40.99 -7.94
C LYS A 182 22.88 -42.47 -7.70
N THR A 183 21.67 -42.93 -8.00
CA THR A 183 21.23 -44.30 -7.71
C THR A 183 21.25 -45.24 -8.92
N GLY A 184 21.41 -44.71 -10.13
CA GLY A 184 21.31 -45.45 -11.38
C GLY A 184 22.56 -45.34 -12.25
N ASN A 185 22.40 -45.61 -13.55
CA ASN A 185 23.46 -45.35 -14.52
C ASN A 185 23.54 -43.83 -14.78
N SER A 186 24.60 -43.21 -14.27
CA SER A 186 24.83 -41.77 -14.32
C SER A 186 24.96 -41.24 -15.75
N GLU A 187 25.66 -41.97 -16.63
CA GLU A 187 25.88 -41.59 -18.04
C GLU A 187 24.56 -41.60 -18.84
N VAL A 188 23.78 -42.66 -18.72
CA VAL A 188 22.47 -42.78 -19.40
C VAL A 188 21.49 -41.72 -18.87
N THR A 189 21.52 -41.48 -17.56
CA THR A 189 20.67 -40.44 -16.93
C THR A 189 21.04 -39.05 -17.43
N LEU A 190 22.35 -38.76 -17.54
CA LEU A 190 22.86 -37.49 -18.06
C LEU A 190 22.41 -37.26 -19.51
N GLN A 191 22.60 -38.26 -20.39
CA GLN A 191 22.18 -38.18 -21.79
C GLN A 191 20.67 -37.93 -21.94
N LYS A 192 19.85 -38.61 -21.13
CA LYS A 192 18.39 -38.43 -21.13
C LYS A 192 17.94 -37.08 -20.58
N PHE A 193 18.73 -36.49 -19.68
CA PHE A 193 18.39 -35.21 -19.08
C PHE A 193 18.77 -34.01 -19.96
N GLN A 194 19.76 -34.14 -20.84
CA GLN A 194 20.16 -33.05 -21.76
C GLN A 194 18.98 -32.40 -22.52
N PRO A 195 18.06 -33.14 -23.18
CA PRO A 195 16.89 -32.52 -23.82
C PRO A 195 15.87 -31.94 -22.82
N VAL A 196 15.87 -32.38 -21.56
CA VAL A 196 15.05 -31.77 -20.50
C VAL A 196 15.63 -30.41 -20.12
N VAL A 197 16.96 -30.30 -19.95
CA VAL A 197 17.67 -29.04 -19.65
C VAL A 197 17.31 -27.95 -20.65
N VAL A 198 17.39 -28.24 -21.95
CA VAL A 198 17.03 -27.27 -23.02
C VAL A 198 15.59 -26.80 -22.90
N ARG A 199 14.65 -27.70 -22.58
CA ARG A 199 13.23 -27.34 -22.37
C ARG A 199 13.04 -26.50 -21.11
N LEU A 200 13.76 -26.80 -20.03
CA LEU A 200 13.69 -26.04 -18.79
C LEU A 200 14.19 -24.60 -19.00
N ILE A 201 15.35 -24.43 -19.64
CA ILE A 201 15.90 -23.11 -20.00
C ILE A 201 14.86 -22.31 -20.78
N LYS A 202 14.32 -22.89 -21.87
CA LYS A 202 13.28 -22.24 -22.68
C LYS A 202 12.05 -21.86 -21.86
N SER A 203 11.60 -22.72 -20.96
CA SER A 203 10.43 -22.45 -20.12
C SER A 203 10.67 -21.31 -19.12
N ILE A 204 11.89 -21.19 -18.56
CA ILE A 204 12.28 -20.09 -17.69
C ILE A 204 12.31 -18.79 -18.49
N GLN A 205 12.97 -18.80 -19.65
CA GLN A 205 13.06 -17.64 -20.54
C GLN A 205 11.68 -17.15 -21.00
N GLN A 206 10.78 -18.06 -21.38
CA GLN A 206 9.39 -17.72 -21.72
C GLN A 206 8.65 -17.08 -20.54
N THR A 207 8.75 -17.70 -19.36
CA THR A 207 8.10 -17.17 -18.14
C THR A 207 8.60 -15.76 -17.80
N ARG A 208 9.90 -15.49 -17.98
CA ARG A 208 10.51 -14.17 -17.78
C ARG A 208 10.17 -13.20 -18.90
N GLY A 209 10.07 -13.66 -20.15
CA GLY A 209 9.64 -12.88 -21.30
C GLY A 209 8.22 -12.35 -21.17
N ASP A 210 7.30 -13.17 -20.67
CA ASP A 210 5.91 -12.76 -20.37
C ASP A 210 5.83 -11.62 -19.32
N ASP A 211 6.90 -11.37 -18.56
CA ASP A 211 6.94 -10.24 -17.63
C ASP A 211 7.24 -8.90 -18.31
N LEU A 212 7.85 -8.89 -19.51
CA LEU A 212 8.02 -7.64 -20.28
C LEU A 212 6.64 -7.02 -20.60
N ASP A 213 5.64 -7.85 -20.89
CA ASP A 213 4.27 -7.40 -21.09
C ASP A 213 3.66 -6.81 -19.80
N ASN A 214 4.00 -7.38 -18.65
CA ASN A 214 3.59 -6.82 -17.36
C ASN A 214 4.29 -5.48 -17.09
N GLN A 215 5.55 -5.32 -17.43
CA GLN A 215 6.24 -4.05 -17.28
C GLN A 215 5.54 -2.95 -18.11
N GLY A 216 5.12 -3.29 -19.34
CA GLY A 216 4.27 -2.42 -20.16
C GLY A 216 2.93 -2.06 -19.49
N LYS A 217 2.25 -3.04 -18.88
CA LYS A 217 0.99 -2.79 -18.13
C LYS A 217 1.22 -1.92 -16.88
N GLN A 218 2.32 -2.14 -16.16
CA GLN A 218 2.69 -1.33 -15.00
C GLN A 218 2.91 0.13 -15.42
N GLU A 219 3.65 0.34 -16.51
CA GLU A 219 3.86 1.66 -17.09
C GLU A 219 2.52 2.31 -17.49
N GLN A 220 1.61 1.58 -18.13
CA GLN A 220 0.28 2.09 -18.46
C GLN A 220 -0.51 2.53 -17.22
N TYR A 221 -0.48 1.78 -16.12
CA TYR A 221 -1.14 2.19 -14.87
C TYR A 221 -0.54 3.47 -14.29
N ILE A 222 0.77 3.64 -14.36
CA ILE A 222 1.46 4.87 -13.94
C ILE A 222 1.03 6.05 -14.83
N ILE A 223 1.00 5.85 -16.15
CA ILE A 223 0.56 6.87 -17.12
C ILE A 223 -0.88 7.30 -16.85
N GLU A 224 -1.78 6.36 -16.59
CA GLU A 224 -3.18 6.65 -16.26
C GLU A 224 -3.31 7.48 -14.97
N ALA A 225 -2.52 7.14 -13.94
CA ALA A 225 -2.50 7.92 -12.70
C ALA A 225 -1.97 9.35 -12.93
N MET A 226 -0.92 9.51 -13.72
CA MET A 226 -0.37 10.83 -14.09
C MET A 226 -1.38 11.64 -14.90
N ARG A 227 -2.05 11.05 -15.89
CA ARG A 227 -3.12 11.71 -16.66
C ARG A 227 -4.30 12.14 -15.79
N THR A 228 -4.62 11.34 -14.77
CA THR A 228 -5.65 11.69 -13.79
C THR A 228 -5.22 12.94 -12.99
N ALA A 229 -3.97 12.99 -12.54
CA ALA A 229 -3.43 14.17 -11.87
C ALA A 229 -3.43 15.41 -12.79
N GLU A 230 -3.03 15.27 -14.05
CA GLU A 230 -3.07 16.36 -15.02
C GLU A 230 -4.49 16.90 -15.24
N ALA A 231 -5.47 16.00 -15.37
CA ALA A 231 -6.87 16.39 -15.53
C ALA A 231 -7.37 17.16 -14.30
N MET A 232 -6.96 16.76 -13.09
CA MET A 232 -7.25 17.48 -11.86
C MET A 232 -6.60 18.87 -11.85
N LEU A 233 -5.32 18.98 -12.20
CA LEU A 233 -4.60 20.26 -12.26
C LEU A 233 -5.27 21.27 -13.19
N LYS A 234 -5.80 20.81 -14.32
CA LYS A 234 -6.47 21.64 -15.34
C LYS A 234 -7.91 22.06 -14.97
N SER A 235 -8.51 21.50 -13.91
CA SER A 235 -9.91 21.73 -13.56
C SER A 235 -10.08 22.36 -12.18
N ASN A 236 -10.68 23.55 -12.14
CA ASN A 236 -11.05 24.24 -10.89
C ASN A 236 -12.41 23.78 -10.33
N LYS A 237 -13.11 22.88 -11.04
CA LYS A 237 -14.41 22.35 -10.61
C LYS A 237 -14.21 21.46 -9.39
N LEU A 238 -14.92 21.78 -8.30
CA LEU A 238 -14.93 20.95 -7.10
C LEU A 238 -15.48 19.55 -7.44
N PRO A 239 -14.87 18.47 -6.90
CA PRO A 239 -15.40 17.13 -7.06
C PRO A 239 -16.79 17.03 -6.40
N THR A 240 -17.64 16.15 -6.94
CA THR A 240 -18.98 15.94 -6.36
C THR A 240 -18.88 15.34 -4.96
N ALA A 241 -19.89 15.52 -4.11
CA ALA A 241 -19.88 14.98 -2.74
C ALA A 241 -19.59 13.47 -2.67
N GLN A 242 -19.97 12.71 -3.70
CA GLN A 242 -19.69 11.27 -3.85
C GLN A 242 -18.20 10.96 -4.10
N GLN A 243 -17.45 11.90 -4.67
CA GLN A 243 -16.02 11.77 -4.92
C GLN A 243 -15.16 12.12 -3.70
N GLY A 244 -15.77 12.64 -2.62
CA GLY A 244 -15.18 12.77 -1.29
C GLY A 244 -13.79 13.41 -1.29
N LEU A 245 -13.72 14.75 -1.36
CA LEU A 245 -12.46 15.47 -1.15
C LEU A 245 -12.01 15.30 0.31
N THR A 246 -11.25 14.25 0.59
CA THR A 246 -10.58 14.10 1.88
C THR A 246 -9.26 14.84 1.83
N SER A 247 -9.07 15.87 2.65
CA SER A 247 -7.81 16.60 2.75
C SER A 247 -6.66 15.66 3.11
N TYR A 248 -5.44 16.03 2.71
CA TYR A 248 -4.24 15.36 3.20
C TYR A 248 -4.14 15.54 4.71
N LYS A 249 -3.86 14.46 5.45
CA LYS A 249 -3.52 14.60 6.87
C LYS A 249 -2.16 15.29 6.99
N LEU A 250 -1.91 15.88 8.16
CA LEU A 250 -0.68 16.62 8.44
C LEU A 250 0.57 15.78 8.15
N ASP A 251 0.63 14.54 8.63
CA ASP A 251 1.79 13.65 8.42
C ASP A 251 2.01 13.31 6.93
N ASN A 252 0.92 13.05 6.18
CA ASN A 252 1.02 12.80 4.74
C ASN A 252 1.60 14.02 4.02
N ARG A 253 1.10 15.20 4.39
CA ARG A 253 1.54 16.47 3.83
C ARG A 253 3.01 16.74 4.16
N GLN A 254 3.43 16.56 5.41
CA GLN A 254 4.80 16.80 5.84
C GLN A 254 5.78 15.93 5.04
N ARG A 255 5.49 14.63 4.90
CA ARG A 255 6.33 13.73 4.12
C ARG A 255 6.46 14.17 2.65
N ILE A 256 5.37 14.64 2.04
CA ILE A 256 5.42 15.17 0.67
C ILE A 256 6.29 16.44 0.62
N MET A 257 6.15 17.34 1.59
CA MET A 257 6.98 18.55 1.69
C MET A 257 8.47 18.21 1.87
N ASP A 258 8.79 17.23 2.72
CA ASP A 258 10.18 16.77 2.94
C ASP A 258 10.78 16.22 1.64
N TRP A 259 9.99 15.44 0.89
CA TRP A 259 10.39 14.94 -0.41
C TRP A 259 10.60 16.07 -1.43
N LEU A 260 9.69 17.05 -1.47
CA LEU A 260 9.78 18.22 -2.35
C LEU A 260 11.01 19.07 -2.04
N ASN A 261 11.39 19.24 -0.77
CA ASN A 261 12.58 20.00 -0.40
C ASN A 261 13.88 19.43 -0.99
N THR A 262 13.89 18.13 -1.32
CA THR A 262 15.07 17.45 -1.88
C THR A 262 14.97 17.23 -3.39
N ASN A 263 13.77 16.97 -3.90
CA ASN A 263 13.55 16.50 -5.28
C ASN A 263 12.63 17.40 -6.12
N GLY A 264 11.96 18.37 -5.49
CA GLY A 264 10.88 19.16 -6.10
C GLY A 264 11.30 20.55 -6.56
N SER A 265 10.40 21.19 -7.30
CA SER A 265 10.50 22.58 -7.72
C SER A 265 10.18 23.54 -6.57
N SER A 266 10.97 24.62 -6.44
CA SER A 266 10.72 25.69 -5.47
C SER A 266 9.35 26.35 -5.69
N ASN A 267 8.92 26.48 -6.95
CA ASN A 267 7.61 27.05 -7.29
C ASN A 267 6.45 26.28 -6.65
N VAL A 268 6.55 24.95 -6.60
CA VAL A 268 5.53 24.10 -5.96
C VAL A 268 5.50 24.34 -4.45
N ILE A 269 6.68 24.39 -3.81
CA ILE A 269 6.81 24.61 -2.35
C ILE A 269 6.25 25.98 -1.97
N GLU A 270 6.62 27.03 -2.71
CA GLU A 270 6.12 28.38 -2.52
C GLU A 270 4.61 28.45 -2.70
N SER A 271 4.08 27.82 -3.76
CA SER A 271 2.64 27.78 -4.03
C SER A 271 1.85 27.07 -2.92
N LEU A 272 2.33 25.93 -2.43
CA LEU A 272 1.71 25.22 -1.30
C LEU A 272 1.75 26.05 0.00
N THR A 273 2.80 26.83 0.19
CA THR A 273 2.94 27.76 1.32
C THR A 273 1.95 28.92 1.20
N MET A 274 1.83 29.54 0.02
CA MET A 274 0.85 30.58 -0.26
C MET A 274 -0.58 30.10 0.00
N LEU A 275 -0.94 28.92 -0.50
CA LEU A 275 -2.25 28.32 -0.27
C LEU A 275 -2.52 28.10 1.22
N THR A 276 -1.50 27.71 2.00
CA THR A 276 -1.62 27.53 3.46
C THR A 276 -1.85 28.85 4.18
N ASN A 277 -1.13 29.90 3.81
CA ASN A 277 -1.30 31.23 4.41
C ASN A 277 -2.68 31.79 4.08
N GLN A 278 -3.12 31.64 2.83
CA GLN A 278 -4.45 32.07 2.39
C GLN A 278 -5.55 31.28 3.10
N ARG A 279 -5.36 29.97 3.34
CA ARG A 279 -6.29 29.15 4.14
C ARG A 279 -6.46 29.70 5.56
N ALA A 280 -5.36 30.08 6.22
CA ALA A 280 -5.42 30.66 7.57
C ALA A 280 -6.21 31.97 7.58
N HIS A 281 -5.98 32.84 6.60
CA HIS A 281 -6.75 34.07 6.42
C HIS A 281 -8.26 33.79 6.22
N ILE A 282 -8.60 32.89 5.28
CA ILE A 282 -10.00 32.51 5.01
C ILE A 282 -10.67 31.99 6.29
N PHE A 283 -10.00 31.12 7.06
CA PHE A 283 -10.55 30.62 8.32
C PHE A 283 -10.82 31.72 9.33
N GLN A 284 -9.88 32.67 9.48
CA GLN A 284 -10.07 33.82 10.36
C GLN A 284 -11.31 34.62 9.96
N GLN A 285 -11.48 34.92 8.67
CA GLN A 285 -12.64 35.68 8.19
C GLN A 285 -13.96 34.93 8.39
N ILE A 286 -13.99 33.61 8.17
CA ILE A 286 -15.17 32.78 8.48
C ILE A 286 -15.57 32.92 9.95
N GLN A 287 -14.61 32.88 10.88
CA GLN A 287 -14.90 33.03 12.31
C GLN A 287 -15.38 34.44 12.65
N THR A 288 -14.75 35.47 12.07
CA THR A 288 -15.19 36.86 12.22
C THR A 288 -16.63 37.05 11.77
N VAL A 289 -17.01 36.55 10.59
CA VAL A 289 -18.39 36.64 10.07
C VAL A 289 -19.36 35.90 10.99
N LYS A 290 -19.02 34.69 11.45
CA LYS A 290 -19.86 33.94 12.40
C LYS A 290 -20.08 34.69 13.71
N ASN A 291 -19.04 35.32 14.25
CA ASN A 291 -19.14 36.13 15.47
C ASN A 291 -20.07 37.34 15.26
N TYR A 292 -19.99 38.01 14.11
CA TYR A 292 -20.92 39.11 13.78
C TYR A 292 -22.36 38.61 13.61
N MET A 293 -22.58 37.46 12.98
CA MET A 293 -23.91 36.85 12.87
C MET A 293 -24.53 36.52 14.23
N GLN A 294 -23.72 36.10 15.20
CA GLN A 294 -24.18 35.85 16.57
C GLN A 294 -24.50 37.15 17.32
N ARG A 295 -23.67 38.19 17.12
CA ARG A 295 -23.83 39.48 17.80
C ARG A 295 -24.95 40.33 17.22
N TYR A 296 -25.19 40.24 15.91
CA TYR A 296 -26.16 41.03 15.15
C TYR A 296 -26.97 40.10 14.24
N PRO A 297 -27.98 39.41 14.78
CA PRO A 297 -28.75 38.39 14.04
C PRO A 297 -29.62 38.98 12.92
N ASP A 298 -29.82 40.29 12.90
CA ASP A 298 -30.55 41.05 11.89
C ASP A 298 -29.72 41.37 10.63
N LEU A 299 -28.39 41.29 10.70
CA LEU A 299 -27.53 41.56 9.54
C LEU A 299 -27.57 40.41 8.52
N PRO A 300 -27.73 40.69 7.21
CA PRO A 300 -27.86 39.67 6.15
C PRO A 300 -26.51 39.05 5.73
N LEU A 301 -25.75 38.49 6.67
CA LEU A 301 -24.38 38.00 6.46
C LEU A 301 -24.28 36.58 5.90
N ALA A 302 -25.42 35.90 5.65
CA ALA A 302 -25.43 34.52 5.14
C ALA A 302 -24.69 34.36 3.80
N ARG A 303 -24.86 35.32 2.87
CA ARG A 303 -24.16 35.32 1.58
C ARG A 303 -22.64 35.49 1.76
N THR A 304 -22.22 36.41 2.63
CA THR A 304 -20.80 36.64 2.92
C THR A 304 -20.17 35.39 3.51
N LEU A 305 -20.83 34.72 4.45
CA LEU A 305 -20.37 33.45 5.01
C LEU A 305 -20.23 32.37 3.92
N GLN A 306 -21.23 32.25 3.03
CA GLN A 306 -21.21 31.29 1.93
C GLN A 306 -20.03 31.54 0.97
N LEU A 307 -19.74 32.80 0.62
CA LEU A 307 -18.63 33.15 -0.26
C LEU A 307 -17.28 32.78 0.37
N TRP A 308 -17.08 33.08 1.66
CA TRP A 308 -15.87 32.66 2.38
C TRP A 308 -15.73 31.13 2.47
N GLN A 309 -16.84 30.42 2.70
CA GLN A 309 -16.85 28.96 2.69
C GLN A 309 -16.52 28.38 1.31
N ASN A 310 -16.99 29.02 0.23
CA ASN A 310 -16.66 28.63 -1.13
C ASN A 310 -15.16 28.84 -1.42
N ALA A 311 -14.62 30.01 -1.04
CA ALA A 311 -13.18 30.28 -1.14
C ALA A 311 -12.34 29.25 -0.39
N LEU A 312 -12.78 28.83 0.81
CA LEU A 312 -12.12 27.77 1.58
C LEU A 312 -12.09 26.44 0.83
N GLN A 313 -13.22 26.01 0.26
CA GLN A 313 -13.31 24.74 -0.46
C GLN A 313 -12.38 24.74 -1.69
N HIS A 314 -12.34 25.84 -2.44
CA HIS A 314 -11.47 25.96 -3.61
C HIS A 314 -9.99 26.06 -3.23
N ASN A 315 -9.64 26.73 -2.13
CA ASN A 315 -8.28 26.75 -1.60
C ASN A 315 -7.81 25.34 -1.19
N LEU A 316 -8.63 24.59 -0.44
CA LEU A 316 -8.33 23.20 -0.06
C LEU A 316 -8.19 22.29 -1.29
N TYR A 317 -9.03 22.49 -2.31
CA TYR A 317 -8.94 21.72 -3.54
C TYR A 317 -7.71 22.08 -4.38
N ALA A 318 -7.28 23.35 -4.40
CA ALA A 318 -6.02 23.74 -5.01
C ALA A 318 -4.82 23.03 -4.37
N GLU A 319 -4.74 23.04 -3.04
CA GLU A 319 -3.68 22.32 -2.31
C GLU A 319 -3.73 20.81 -2.61
N TYR A 320 -4.92 20.22 -2.57
CA TYR A 320 -5.13 18.80 -2.86
C TYR A 320 -4.59 18.39 -4.24
N ARG A 321 -4.89 19.17 -5.30
CA ARG A 321 -4.48 18.84 -6.67
C ARG A 321 -2.98 18.87 -6.84
N LEU A 322 -2.31 19.88 -6.27
CA LEU A 322 -0.85 19.99 -6.29
C LEU A 322 -0.22 18.83 -5.53
N LEU A 323 -0.66 18.56 -4.30
CA LEU A 323 -0.15 17.46 -3.48
C LEU A 323 -0.37 16.10 -4.15
N TYR A 324 -1.52 15.87 -4.78
CA TYR A 324 -1.82 14.63 -5.50
C TYR A 324 -0.88 14.40 -6.68
N ALA A 325 -0.61 15.44 -7.46
CA ALA A 325 0.30 15.35 -8.60
C ALA A 325 1.73 14.97 -8.17
N VAL A 326 2.24 15.59 -7.11
CA VAL A 326 3.61 15.34 -6.62
C VAL A 326 3.74 14.07 -5.77
N GLU A 327 2.65 13.57 -5.19
CA GLU A 327 2.68 12.31 -4.42
C GLU A 327 2.92 11.10 -5.33
N ILE A 328 2.52 11.16 -6.61
CA ILE A 328 2.78 10.08 -7.60
C ILE A 328 4.30 9.82 -7.74
N PRO A 329 5.13 10.78 -8.20
CA PRO A 329 6.56 10.54 -8.35
C PRO A 329 7.25 10.21 -7.02
N SER A 330 6.86 10.89 -5.93
CA SER A 330 7.36 10.58 -4.58
C SER A 330 7.10 9.11 -4.19
N THR A 331 5.89 8.61 -4.45
CA THR A 331 5.50 7.23 -4.15
C THR A 331 6.28 6.22 -4.99
N LEU A 332 6.43 6.47 -6.29
CA LEU A 332 7.14 5.58 -7.20
C LEU A 332 8.64 5.51 -6.87
N GLN A 333 9.27 6.66 -6.62
CA GLN A 333 10.67 6.73 -6.18
C GLN A 333 10.85 5.99 -4.86
N GLN A 334 9.99 6.23 -3.88
CA GLN A 334 10.08 5.56 -2.58
C GLN A 334 9.96 4.05 -2.72
N LEU A 335 9.17 3.54 -3.68
CA LEU A 335 9.04 2.10 -3.94
C LEU A 335 10.14 1.53 -4.85
N GLY A 336 11.03 2.35 -5.41
CA GLY A 336 12.04 1.91 -6.38
C GLY A 336 11.43 1.51 -7.72
N ILE A 337 10.33 2.16 -8.12
CA ILE A 337 9.66 1.93 -9.40
C ILE A 337 10.11 3.01 -10.39
N THR A 338 10.67 2.58 -11.51
CA THR A 338 11.10 3.48 -12.58
C THR A 338 9.91 4.23 -13.17
N MET A 339 10.04 5.54 -13.27
CA MET A 339 9.02 6.39 -13.86
C MET A 339 9.15 6.46 -15.39
N PRO A 340 8.03 6.47 -16.12
CA PRO A 340 8.04 6.72 -17.56
C PRO A 340 8.56 8.15 -17.83
N PRO A 341 9.69 8.33 -18.55
CA PRO A 341 10.37 9.62 -18.60
C PRO A 341 9.55 10.70 -19.30
N LYS A 342 8.90 10.37 -20.43
CA LYS A 342 8.07 11.32 -21.19
C LYS A 342 6.81 11.74 -20.39
N PRO A 343 5.98 10.82 -19.87
CA PRO A 343 4.86 11.17 -19.00
C PRO A 343 5.26 11.95 -17.75
N SER A 344 6.36 11.58 -17.09
CA SER A 344 6.85 12.31 -15.91
C SER A 344 7.17 13.77 -16.24
N ALA A 345 7.96 14.00 -17.30
CA ALA A 345 8.30 15.36 -17.73
C ALA A 345 7.06 16.17 -18.15
N HIS A 346 6.05 15.51 -18.73
CA HIS A 346 4.79 16.18 -19.10
C HIS A 346 3.96 16.58 -17.87
N LEU A 347 3.92 15.74 -16.84
CA LEU A 347 3.27 16.08 -15.58
C LEU A 347 3.96 17.26 -14.91
N ASP A 348 5.30 17.26 -14.85
CA ASP A 348 6.09 18.35 -14.26
C ASP A 348 5.84 19.67 -15.00
N ALA A 349 5.87 19.64 -16.34
CA ALA A 349 5.53 20.81 -17.16
C ALA A 349 4.08 21.28 -16.93
N THR A 350 3.14 20.35 -16.76
CA THR A 350 1.73 20.69 -16.47
C THR A 350 1.59 21.34 -15.11
N ILE A 351 2.32 20.89 -14.09
CA ILE A 351 2.32 21.50 -12.75
C ILE A 351 2.78 22.96 -12.86
N GLU A 352 3.93 23.20 -13.48
CA GLU A 352 4.49 24.56 -13.64
C GLU A 352 3.53 25.50 -14.40
N VAL A 353 2.92 25.01 -15.49
CA VAL A 353 1.96 25.80 -16.28
C VAL A 353 0.68 26.08 -15.51
N GLN A 354 0.19 25.15 -14.68
CA GLN A 354 -1.09 25.30 -13.99
C GLN A 354 -1.01 26.02 -12.65
N ILE A 355 0.16 26.08 -12.00
CA ILE A 355 0.33 26.80 -10.72
C ILE A 355 -0.24 28.23 -10.77
N PRO A 356 0.13 29.10 -11.74
CA PRO A 356 -0.39 30.47 -11.79
C PRO A 356 -1.91 30.52 -11.96
N ASN A 357 -2.48 29.62 -12.76
CA ASN A 357 -3.92 29.55 -13.01
C ASN A 357 -4.68 29.09 -11.75
N ILE A 358 -4.13 28.13 -11.02
CA ILE A 358 -4.69 27.63 -9.76
C ILE A 358 -4.68 28.74 -8.72
N LEU A 359 -3.55 29.42 -8.52
CA LEU A 359 -3.41 30.49 -7.54
C LEU A 359 -4.32 31.68 -7.87
N LYS A 360 -4.36 32.09 -9.14
CA LYS A 360 -5.27 33.16 -9.60
C LYS A 360 -6.72 32.82 -9.30
N PHE A 361 -7.17 31.61 -9.63
CA PHE A 361 -8.55 31.21 -9.39
C PHE A 361 -8.92 31.24 -7.89
N VAL A 362 -8.03 30.75 -7.02
CA VAL A 362 -8.27 30.82 -5.56
C VAL A 362 -8.30 32.26 -5.08
N ASN A 363 -7.41 33.11 -5.60
CA ASN A 363 -7.42 34.54 -5.31
C ASN A 363 -8.74 35.21 -5.72
N ASP A 364 -9.24 34.92 -6.93
CA ASP A 364 -10.52 35.45 -7.41
C ASP A 364 -11.69 35.05 -6.49
N MET A 365 -11.68 33.82 -5.93
CA MET A 365 -12.68 33.39 -4.95
C MET A 365 -12.59 34.14 -3.63
N VAL A 366 -11.37 34.44 -3.17
CA VAL A 366 -11.15 35.25 -1.96
C VAL A 366 -11.60 36.69 -2.20
N THR A 367 -11.22 37.30 -3.32
CA THR A 367 -11.64 38.66 -3.69
C THR A 367 -13.17 38.77 -3.77
N GLN A 368 -13.86 37.79 -4.36
CA GLN A 368 -15.33 37.75 -4.34
C GLN A 368 -15.94 37.72 -2.93
N ALA A 369 -15.28 37.06 -1.97
CA ALA A 369 -15.73 37.02 -0.59
C ALA A 369 -15.42 38.32 0.18
N GLU A 370 -14.31 38.98 -0.14
CA GLU A 370 -13.94 40.30 0.40
C GLU A 370 -14.89 41.39 -0.11
N GLU A 371 -15.28 41.31 -1.39
CA GLU A 371 -16.21 42.24 -2.05
C GLU A 371 -17.69 41.84 -1.86
N ALA A 372 -17.99 40.98 -0.89
CA ALA A 372 -19.33 40.42 -0.68
C ALA A 372 -20.42 41.44 -0.29
N TYR A 373 -20.05 42.69 -0.01
CA TYR A 373 -21.00 43.75 0.32
C TYR A 373 -21.96 44.00 -0.84
N ALA A 374 -23.24 43.71 -0.60
CA ALA A 374 -24.34 44.07 -1.50
C ALA A 374 -25.35 44.89 -0.69
N PRO A 375 -25.56 46.18 -1.00
CA PRO A 375 -26.55 46.98 -0.29
C PRO A 375 -27.94 46.38 -0.52
N SER A 376 -28.66 46.09 0.57
CA SER A 376 -30.07 45.69 0.48
C SER A 376 -30.87 46.86 -0.06
N THR A 377 -31.58 46.68 -1.18
CA THR A 377 -32.59 47.66 -1.61
C THR A 377 -33.63 47.78 -0.50
N PRO A 378 -33.99 49.00 -0.04
CA PRO A 378 -34.97 49.16 0.99
C PRO A 378 -36.27 48.50 0.54
N LYS A 379 -36.86 47.64 1.40
CA LYS A 379 -38.21 47.16 1.19
C LYS A 379 -39.11 48.41 1.13
N VAL A 380 -39.54 48.77 -0.07
CA VAL A 380 -40.61 49.75 -0.24
C VAL A 380 -41.83 49.06 0.34
N ASN A 381 -42.18 49.42 1.57
CA ASN A 381 -43.49 49.08 2.12
C ASN A 381 -44.50 49.75 1.20
N GLY A 382 -45.11 48.95 0.32
CA GLY A 382 -46.22 49.39 -0.52
C GLY A 382 -47.28 50.00 0.39
N ARG A 383 -47.53 51.29 0.17
CA ARG A 383 -48.70 51.98 0.69
C ARG A 383 -49.93 51.57 -0.09
#